data_AF-A0A8S3F788-F1
#
_entry.id   AF-A0A8S3F788-F1
#
_cell.length_a   1.000
_cell.length_b   1.000
_cell.length_c   1.000
_cell.angle_alpha   90.00
_cell.angle_beta   90.00
_cell.angle_gamma   90.00
#
_symmetry.space_group_name_H-M   'P 1'
#
loop_
_entity.id
_entity.type
_entity.pdbx_description
1 polymer ?
#
loop_
_entity_poly.entity_id
_entity_poly.type
_entity_poly.pdbx_seq_one_letter_code
_entity_poly.pdbx_strand_id
1 'polypeptide(L)'
;CTPDVCNKHGTCIPGISSSFTCQCDPGFVGPTCDQELDECLSHPCANNGTCLDLENGFLCHCLPEWNGTFCTEPKNPCQASPCGPTGKCIQTNQVQLPYYCQCPDGQNTVFKCADPNPCQPNPCGPGHCEVTTNLLNGYICRCHDGTIQMTNCSIPKSKNSFSFRFSIKILLT
;
A
#
# COMPACT_ATOMS: atom_id res chain seq x y z
N CYS A 1 -22.01 8.91 41.86
CA CYS A 1 -21.35 7.72 41.29
C CYS A 1 -22.17 6.43 41.45
N THR A 2 -23.43 6.49 41.89
CA THR A 2 -24.36 5.36 41.88
C THR A 2 -25.72 5.88 41.39
N PRO A 3 -26.25 5.44 40.23
CA PRO A 3 -25.68 4.46 39.28
C PRO A 3 -24.39 4.94 38.60
N ASP A 4 -23.72 4.05 37.85
CA ASP A 4 -22.53 4.41 37.06
C ASP A 4 -22.90 5.45 35.99
N VAL A 5 -22.22 6.60 36.05
CA VAL A 5 -22.44 7.75 35.16
C VAL A 5 -21.31 7.91 34.14
N CYS A 6 -20.25 7.12 34.24
CA CYS A 6 -19.06 7.19 33.36
C CYS A 6 -19.06 6.09 32.29
N ASN A 7 -20.23 5.53 31.99
CA ASN A 7 -20.48 4.56 30.91
C ASN A 7 -19.53 3.36 30.85
N LYS A 8 -18.95 2.93 31.98
CA LYS A 8 -17.92 1.87 32.07
C LYS A 8 -16.58 2.16 31.37
N HIS A 9 -16.40 3.36 30.82
CA HIS A 9 -15.18 3.80 30.14
C HIS A 9 -14.46 4.89 30.95
N GLY A 10 -14.61 4.85 32.26
CA GLY A 10 -13.98 5.80 33.15
C GLY A 10 -14.28 5.56 34.62
N THR A 11 -13.46 6.17 35.45
CA THR A 11 -13.59 6.14 36.92
C THR A 11 -14.39 7.36 37.39
N CYS A 12 -15.50 7.12 38.10
CA CYS A 12 -16.31 8.20 38.68
C CYS A 12 -15.67 8.75 39.96
N ILE A 13 -15.43 10.05 39.98
CA ILE A 13 -14.91 10.80 41.13
C ILE A 13 -16.04 11.68 41.70
N PRO A 14 -16.52 11.44 42.93
CA PRO A 14 -17.60 12.23 43.53
C PRO A 14 -17.12 13.64 43.90
N GLY A 15 -17.95 14.65 43.62
CA GLY A 15 -17.71 16.06 43.97
C GLY A 15 -18.62 16.58 45.09
N ILE A 16 -18.61 17.90 45.31
CA ILE A 16 -19.42 18.58 46.33
C ILE A 16 -20.83 18.85 45.77
N SER A 17 -21.87 18.79 46.61
CA SER A 17 -23.26 19.14 46.26
C SER A 17 -23.83 18.37 45.07
N SER A 18 -23.69 17.04 45.07
CA SER A 18 -24.17 16.12 44.01
C SER A 18 -23.48 16.26 42.65
N SER A 19 -22.35 16.97 42.58
CA SER A 19 -21.49 16.97 41.39
C SER A 19 -20.64 15.70 41.29
N PHE A 20 -20.13 15.42 40.11
CA PHE A 20 -19.20 14.33 39.83
C PHE A 20 -18.27 14.75 38.69
N THR A 21 -17.14 14.04 38.59
CA THR A 21 -16.22 14.12 37.46
C THR A 21 -15.90 12.70 37.01
N CYS A 22 -15.97 12.43 35.71
CA CYS A 22 -15.47 11.18 35.17
C CYS A 22 -14.02 11.35 34.72
N GLN A 23 -13.14 10.46 35.19
CA GLN A 23 -11.81 10.30 34.62
C GLN A 23 -11.90 9.19 33.57
N CYS A 24 -11.94 9.56 32.30
CA CYS A 24 -12.10 8.60 31.22
C CYS A 24 -10.86 7.71 31.03
N ASP A 25 -11.12 6.47 30.64
CA ASP A 25 -10.10 5.55 30.17
C ASP A 25 -9.51 6.05 28.83
N PRO A 26 -8.28 5.62 28.46
CA PRO A 26 -7.73 5.94 27.14
C PRO A 26 -8.69 5.57 26.01
N GLY A 27 -8.81 6.45 25.01
CA GLY A 27 -9.73 6.28 23.88
C GLY A 27 -11.15 6.80 24.12
N PHE A 28 -11.45 7.36 25.29
CA PHE A 28 -12.76 7.93 25.58
C PHE A 28 -12.68 9.37 26.09
N VAL A 29 -13.68 10.17 25.70
CA VAL A 29 -13.80 11.58 26.02
C VAL A 29 -15.23 11.96 26.37
N GLY A 30 -15.41 13.22 26.77
CA GLY A 30 -16.70 13.77 27.18
C GLY A 30 -16.90 13.73 28.70
N PRO A 31 -17.91 14.45 29.20
CA PRO A 31 -18.16 14.60 30.64
C PRO A 31 -18.55 13.28 31.32
N THR A 32 -19.00 12.30 30.54
CA THR A 32 -19.48 10.99 30.97
C THR A 32 -18.74 9.82 30.30
N CYS A 33 -17.65 10.08 29.58
CA CYS A 33 -16.88 9.05 28.85
C CYS A 33 -17.75 8.21 27.91
N ASP A 34 -18.76 8.85 27.30
CA ASP A 34 -19.72 8.25 26.38
C ASP A 34 -19.29 8.36 24.91
N GLN A 35 -18.21 9.10 24.65
CA GLN A 35 -17.70 9.36 23.32
C GLN A 35 -16.36 8.66 23.18
N GLU A 36 -16.25 7.82 22.16
CA GLU A 36 -14.97 7.29 21.69
C GLU A 36 -14.18 8.45 21.04
N LEU A 37 -12.87 8.48 21.26
CA LEU A 37 -11.98 9.51 20.76
C LEU A 37 -11.55 9.17 19.33
N ASP A 38 -12.09 9.90 18.35
CA ASP A 38 -11.62 9.77 16.96
C ASP A 38 -10.16 10.28 16.83
N GLU A 39 -9.19 9.36 16.85
CA GLU A 39 -7.77 9.71 16.74
C GLU A 39 -7.39 10.16 15.32
N CYS A 40 -8.21 9.84 14.31
CA CYS A 40 -8.01 10.25 12.94
C CYS A 40 -8.21 11.76 12.71
N LEU A 41 -8.93 12.47 13.60
CA LEU A 41 -9.06 13.93 13.55
C LEU A 41 -7.72 14.67 13.64
N SER A 42 -6.71 14.05 14.25
CA SER A 42 -5.35 14.60 14.32
C SER A 42 -4.56 14.48 13.01
N HIS A 43 -5.12 13.79 12.01
CA HIS A 43 -4.49 13.46 10.73
C HIS A 43 -3.12 12.77 10.89
N PRO A 44 -3.05 11.63 11.62
CA PRO A 44 -1.77 11.01 11.96
C PRO A 44 -1.08 10.32 10.78
N CYS A 45 -1.83 9.93 9.74
CA CYS A 45 -1.29 9.18 8.60
C CYS A 45 -0.64 10.10 7.56
N ALA A 46 0.67 9.99 7.38
CA ALA A 46 1.42 10.74 6.39
C ALA A 46 1.26 10.18 4.96
N ASN A 47 1.81 10.90 3.99
CA ASN A 47 1.94 10.45 2.59
C ASN A 47 0.64 9.94 1.96
N ASN A 48 -0.47 10.62 2.27
CA ASN A 48 -1.79 10.33 1.73
C ASN A 48 -2.30 8.92 2.12
N GLY A 49 -1.81 8.39 3.26
CA GLY A 49 -2.37 7.21 3.90
C GLY A 49 -3.79 7.46 4.41
N THR A 50 -4.61 6.43 4.41
CA THR A 50 -5.98 6.49 4.94
C THR A 50 -5.98 6.13 6.42
N CYS A 51 -6.52 7.01 7.26
CA CYS A 51 -6.69 6.71 8.68
C CYS A 51 -7.98 5.93 8.90
N LEU A 52 -7.90 4.86 9.68
CA LEU A 52 -9.02 4.10 10.18
C LEU A 52 -9.05 4.25 11.69
N ASP A 53 -10.14 4.82 12.17
CA ASP A 53 -10.45 4.96 13.58
C ASP A 53 -10.79 3.60 14.20
N LEU A 54 -10.26 3.31 15.38
CA LEU A 54 -10.45 2.07 16.14
C LEU A 54 -10.70 2.42 17.61
N GLU A 55 -11.29 1.50 18.38
CA GLU A 55 -11.46 1.75 19.81
C GLU A 55 -10.09 1.95 20.49
N ASN A 56 -9.87 3.15 21.04
CA ASN A 56 -8.63 3.53 21.73
C ASN A 56 -7.38 3.44 20.83
N GLY A 57 -7.50 3.83 19.58
CA GLY A 57 -6.36 3.97 18.67
C GLY A 57 -6.75 4.06 17.20
N PHE A 58 -5.74 4.10 16.34
CA PHE A 58 -5.97 4.19 14.89
C PHE A 58 -5.06 3.23 14.11
N LEU A 59 -5.44 2.97 12.87
CA LEU A 59 -4.62 2.27 11.89
C LEU A 59 -4.45 3.11 10.63
N CYS A 60 -3.20 3.34 10.24
CA CYS A 60 -2.91 3.93 8.93
C CYS A 60 -2.80 2.85 7.85
N HIS A 61 -3.68 2.94 6.85
CA HIS A 61 -3.53 2.22 5.59
C HIS A 61 -2.60 3.02 4.66
N CYS A 62 -1.34 2.61 4.59
CA CYS A 62 -0.33 3.27 3.76
C CYS A 62 -0.50 2.96 2.28
N LEU A 63 -0.12 3.92 1.43
CA LEU A 63 0.06 3.67 0.00
C LEU A 63 1.21 2.66 -0.24
N PRO A 64 1.26 1.96 -1.39
CA PRO A 64 2.20 0.87 -1.65
C PRO A 64 3.69 1.22 -1.45
N GLU A 65 4.03 2.49 -1.58
CA GLU A 65 5.40 3.02 -1.50
C GLU A 65 5.86 3.33 -0.06
N TRP A 66 4.95 3.26 0.92
CA TRP A 66 5.17 3.69 2.30
C TRP A 66 4.89 2.56 3.29
N ASN A 67 5.49 2.66 4.46
CA ASN A 67 5.36 1.73 5.57
C ASN A 67 5.45 2.46 6.93
N GLY A 68 5.33 1.71 8.02
CA GLY A 68 5.38 2.20 9.39
C GLY A 68 4.01 2.65 9.89
N THR A 69 3.88 2.80 11.22
CA THR A 69 2.61 3.13 11.89
C THR A 69 1.96 4.42 11.37
N PHE A 70 2.78 5.38 10.92
CA PHE A 70 2.34 6.69 10.43
C PHE A 70 2.56 6.88 8.92
N CYS A 71 2.92 5.82 8.18
CA CYS A 71 3.24 5.89 6.75
C CYS A 71 4.37 6.86 6.39
N THR A 72 5.33 7.07 7.29
CA THR A 72 6.47 7.99 7.11
C THR A 72 7.70 7.30 6.55
N GLU A 73 7.74 5.97 6.57
CA GLU A 73 8.92 5.20 6.16
C GLU A 73 8.78 4.82 4.68
N PRO A 74 9.74 5.17 3.82
CA PRO A 74 9.72 4.69 2.45
C PRO A 74 9.93 3.17 2.45
N LYS A 75 9.10 2.45 1.71
CA LYS A 75 9.21 1.01 1.59
C LYS A 75 10.49 0.65 0.83
N ASN A 76 11.33 -0.21 1.40
CA ASN A 76 12.47 -0.78 0.68
C ASN A 76 12.00 -2.02 -0.10
N PRO A 77 11.88 -1.94 -1.44
CA PRO A 77 11.42 -3.07 -2.25
C PRO A 77 12.37 -4.28 -2.20
N CYS A 78 13.63 -4.09 -1.82
CA CYS A 78 14.63 -5.14 -1.71
C CYS A 78 14.64 -5.85 -0.34
N GLN A 79 13.90 -5.36 0.66
CA GLN A 79 13.94 -5.91 2.02
C GLN A 79 13.50 -7.37 2.11
N ALA A 80 12.54 -7.79 1.27
CA ALA A 80 12.05 -9.16 1.21
C ALA A 80 12.91 -10.09 0.33
N SER A 81 14.08 -9.63 -0.12
CA SER A 81 14.96 -10.37 -1.04
C SER A 81 14.22 -10.95 -2.27
N PRO A 82 13.49 -10.12 -3.03
CA PRO A 82 12.63 -10.60 -4.14
C PRO A 82 13.41 -11.31 -5.25
N CYS A 83 14.69 -10.98 -5.41
CA CYS A 83 15.58 -11.56 -6.41
C CYS A 83 16.07 -12.97 -6.08
N GLY A 84 15.74 -13.48 -4.89
CA GLY A 84 16.20 -14.78 -4.41
C GLY A 84 17.65 -14.77 -3.92
N PRO A 85 18.18 -15.94 -3.55
CA PRO A 85 19.49 -16.04 -2.90
C PRO A 85 20.67 -15.70 -3.83
N THR A 86 20.47 -15.79 -5.14
CA THR A 86 21.52 -15.60 -6.15
C THR A 86 21.47 -14.26 -6.86
N GLY A 87 20.35 -13.53 -6.75
CA GLY A 87 20.14 -12.25 -7.43
C GLY A 87 20.46 -11.05 -6.55
N LYS A 88 21.12 -10.04 -7.11
CA LYS A 88 21.32 -8.76 -6.43
C LYS A 88 20.13 -7.84 -6.70
N CYS A 89 19.42 -7.45 -5.66
CA CYS A 89 18.35 -6.46 -5.76
C CYS A 89 18.90 -5.04 -5.85
N ILE A 90 18.43 -4.27 -6.84
CA ILE A 90 18.78 -2.88 -7.07
C ILE A 90 17.49 -2.06 -7.00
N GLN A 91 17.38 -1.22 -5.97
CA GLN A 91 16.27 -0.26 -5.85
C GLN A 91 16.42 0.85 -6.91
N THR A 92 15.31 1.31 -7.45
CA THR A 92 15.24 2.44 -8.37
C THR A 92 14.32 3.53 -7.83
N ASN A 93 14.41 4.73 -8.40
CA ASN A 93 13.53 5.86 -8.06
C ASN A 93 12.25 5.90 -8.92
N GLN A 94 11.95 4.84 -9.66
CA GLN A 94 10.77 4.76 -10.53
C GLN A 94 9.59 4.15 -9.77
N VAL A 95 8.45 4.84 -9.77
CA VAL A 95 7.22 4.38 -9.09
C VAL A 95 6.70 3.06 -9.68
N GLN A 96 6.74 2.90 -11.00
CA GLN A 96 6.24 1.70 -11.68
C GLN A 96 7.23 0.52 -11.66
N LEU A 97 8.49 0.78 -11.29
CA LEU A 97 9.59 -0.18 -11.29
C LEU A 97 10.51 0.10 -10.09
N PRO A 98 10.03 -0.07 -8.85
CA PRO A 98 10.76 0.35 -7.65
C PRO A 98 12.06 -0.43 -7.42
N TYR A 99 12.22 -1.60 -8.07
CA TYR A 99 13.45 -2.36 -8.07
C TYR A 99 13.60 -3.21 -9.35
N TYR A 100 14.80 -3.70 -9.58
CA TYR A 100 15.07 -4.84 -10.45
C TYR A 100 16.15 -5.73 -9.83
N CYS A 101 16.31 -6.91 -10.38
CA CYS A 101 17.25 -7.95 -10.00
C CYS A 101 18.34 -8.06 -11.04
N GLN A 102 19.58 -7.91 -10.62
CA GLN A 102 20.77 -8.22 -11.42
C GLN A 102 21.18 -9.67 -11.13
N CYS A 103 21.03 -10.54 -12.13
CA CYS A 103 21.27 -11.97 -12.00
C CYS A 103 22.71 -12.36 -12.35
N PRO A 104 23.22 -13.51 -11.86
CA PRO A 104 24.58 -13.97 -12.12
C PRO A 104 24.89 -14.26 -13.60
N ASP A 105 23.86 -14.54 -14.39
CA ASP A 105 23.93 -14.73 -15.84
C ASP A 105 24.03 -13.41 -16.63
N GLY A 106 24.07 -12.27 -15.93
CA GLY A 106 24.16 -10.93 -16.51
C GLY A 106 22.81 -10.32 -16.90
N GLN A 107 21.69 -10.99 -16.62
CA GLN A 107 20.36 -10.47 -16.94
C GLN A 107 19.83 -9.53 -15.86
N ASN A 108 19.10 -8.50 -16.30
CA ASN A 108 18.31 -7.64 -15.42
C ASN A 108 16.83 -7.99 -15.57
N THR A 109 16.16 -8.32 -14.47
CA THR A 109 14.76 -8.76 -14.45
C THR A 109 14.02 -8.24 -13.22
N VAL A 110 12.70 -8.15 -13.22
CA VAL A 110 11.91 -7.87 -11.99
C VAL A 110 11.53 -9.14 -11.24
N PHE A 111 11.95 -10.31 -11.74
CA PHE A 111 11.67 -11.62 -11.15
C PHE A 111 12.85 -12.19 -10.37
N LYS A 112 12.57 -13.24 -9.61
CA LYS A 112 13.58 -14.01 -8.89
C LYS A 112 14.59 -14.61 -9.87
N CYS A 113 15.88 -14.45 -9.60
CA CYS A 113 16.93 -15.07 -10.42
C CYS A 113 16.89 -16.59 -10.28
N ALA A 114 17.19 -17.30 -11.36
CA ALA A 114 17.13 -18.77 -11.46
C ALA A 114 15.73 -19.37 -11.22
N ASP A 115 14.66 -18.60 -11.43
CA ASP A 115 13.31 -19.15 -11.57
C ASP A 115 13.18 -19.83 -12.94
N PRO A 116 12.92 -21.14 -13.02
CA PRO A 116 12.85 -21.86 -14.30
C PRO A 116 11.62 -21.48 -15.14
N ASN A 117 10.63 -20.77 -14.59
CA ASN A 117 9.47 -20.35 -15.38
C ASN A 117 8.76 -19.09 -14.81
N PRO A 118 8.95 -17.89 -15.40
CA PRO A 118 8.25 -16.67 -14.97
C PRO A 118 6.73 -16.71 -15.20
N CYS A 119 6.20 -17.76 -15.83
CA CYS A 119 4.77 -18.03 -15.97
C CYS A 119 4.16 -18.89 -14.84
N GLN A 120 4.88 -19.14 -13.74
CA GLN A 120 4.41 -19.95 -12.62
C GLN A 120 4.54 -19.18 -11.29
N PRO A 121 3.43 -18.87 -10.58
CA PRO A 121 2.03 -19.03 -11.01
C PRO A 121 1.68 -18.08 -12.17
N ASN A 122 0.67 -18.41 -12.99
CA ASN A 122 0.35 -17.65 -14.21
C ASN A 122 0.08 -16.17 -13.90
N PRO A 123 1.00 -15.25 -14.27
CA PRO A 123 0.84 -13.83 -13.96
C PRO A 123 -0.25 -13.16 -14.80
N CYS A 124 -0.68 -13.81 -15.90
CA CYS A 124 -1.62 -13.25 -16.86
C CYS A 124 -3.09 -13.31 -16.44
N GLY A 125 -3.40 -13.91 -15.29
CA GLY A 125 -4.78 -14.13 -14.85
C GLY A 125 -5.51 -15.06 -15.83
N PRO A 126 -6.59 -14.60 -16.52
CA PRO A 126 -7.27 -15.42 -17.52
C PRO A 126 -6.46 -15.62 -18.81
N GLY A 127 -5.37 -14.86 -19.03
CA GLY A 127 -4.55 -14.98 -20.24
C GLY A 127 -3.58 -16.14 -20.24
N HIS A 128 -3.02 -16.44 -21.42
CA HIS A 128 -1.92 -17.38 -21.58
C HIS A 128 -0.57 -16.66 -21.43
N CYS A 129 0.31 -17.18 -20.58
CA CYS A 129 1.66 -16.65 -20.38
C CYS A 129 2.67 -17.34 -21.30
N GLU A 130 3.48 -16.56 -21.99
CA GLU A 130 4.57 -17.02 -22.85
C GLU A 130 5.89 -16.40 -22.39
N VAL A 131 6.89 -17.24 -22.10
CA VAL A 131 8.22 -16.79 -21.66
C VAL A 131 8.92 -16.05 -22.81
N THR A 132 9.54 -14.91 -22.52
CA THR A 132 10.34 -14.14 -23.49
C THR A 132 11.59 -13.59 -22.84
N THR A 133 12.69 -13.52 -23.58
CA THR A 133 13.95 -12.91 -23.13
C THR A 133 14.08 -11.45 -23.56
N ASN A 134 13.15 -10.94 -24.36
CA ASN A 134 13.23 -9.60 -24.95
C ASN A 134 12.72 -8.48 -24.04
N LEU A 135 12.14 -8.84 -22.89
CA LEU A 135 11.53 -7.90 -21.97
C LEU A 135 12.06 -8.11 -20.55
N LEU A 136 12.18 -7.02 -19.80
CA LEU A 136 12.61 -7.01 -18.39
C LEU A 136 11.73 -7.88 -17.46
N ASN A 137 10.49 -8.16 -17.87
CA ASN A 137 9.55 -8.98 -17.13
C ASN A 137 9.58 -10.47 -17.54
N GLY A 138 10.41 -10.89 -18.50
CA GLY A 138 10.60 -12.30 -18.82
C GLY A 138 9.41 -13.06 -19.44
N TYR A 139 8.25 -12.41 -19.63
CA TYR A 139 7.06 -13.02 -20.24
C TYR A 139 6.15 -12.00 -20.95
N ILE A 140 5.26 -12.50 -21.80
CA ILE A 140 4.12 -11.77 -22.36
C ILE A 140 2.82 -12.51 -22.06
N CYS A 141 1.72 -11.76 -21.97
CA CYS A 141 0.38 -12.29 -21.81
C CYS A 141 -0.40 -12.22 -23.11
N ARG A 142 -0.84 -13.37 -23.62
CA ARG A 142 -1.83 -13.47 -24.71
C ARG A 142 -3.22 -13.58 -24.11
N CYS A 143 -4.00 -12.52 -24.24
CA CYS A 143 -5.33 -12.41 -23.67
C CYS A 143 -6.40 -13.02 -24.61
N HIS A 144 -7.54 -13.39 -24.04
CA HIS A 144 -8.63 -14.05 -24.79
C HIS A 144 -9.27 -13.15 -25.86
N ASP A 145 -9.12 -11.83 -25.74
CA ASP A 145 -9.53 -10.83 -26.74
C ASP A 145 -8.51 -10.67 -27.88
N GLY A 146 -7.51 -11.56 -27.97
CA GLY A 146 -6.45 -11.56 -28.98
C GLY A 146 -5.34 -10.54 -28.72
N THR A 147 -5.29 -9.94 -27.53
CA THR A 147 -4.36 -8.85 -27.22
C THR A 147 -3.10 -9.37 -26.55
N ILE A 148 -1.99 -8.66 -26.77
CA ILE A 148 -0.72 -8.96 -26.12
C ILE A 148 -0.46 -7.86 -25.09
N GLN A 149 -0.34 -8.24 -23.82
CA GLN A 149 -0.02 -7.34 -22.71
C GLN A 149 1.24 -7.78 -21.97
N MET A 150 1.88 -6.84 -21.27
CA MET A 150 3.14 -7.08 -20.54
C MET A 150 2.92 -7.48 -19.08
N THR A 151 1.73 -7.31 -18.50
CA THR A 151 1.52 -7.50 -17.05
C THR A 151 0.39 -8.45 -16.70
N ASN A 152 -0.86 -8.20 -17.15
CA ASN A 152 -1.94 -9.17 -17.02
C ASN A 152 -3.07 -8.92 -18.05
N CYS A 153 -4.02 -9.86 -18.13
CA CYS A 153 -5.21 -9.75 -18.99
C CYS A 153 -6.47 -9.26 -18.26
N SER A 154 -6.32 -8.78 -17.02
CA SER A 154 -7.40 -8.29 -16.17
C SER A 154 -7.57 -6.76 -16.26
N ILE A 155 -6.62 -6.03 -16.89
CA ILE A 155 -6.73 -4.60 -17.13
C ILE A 155 -7.44 -4.35 -18.47
N PRO A 156 -8.66 -3.77 -18.48
CA PRO A 156 -9.37 -3.46 -19.70
C PRO A 156 -8.64 -2.37 -20.51
N LYS A 157 -8.62 -2.52 -21.84
CA LYS A 157 -8.04 -1.60 -22.83
C LYS A 157 -8.47 -0.12 -22.75
N SER A 158 -9.39 0.26 -21.87
CA SER A 158 -9.86 1.66 -21.72
C SER A 158 -9.07 2.50 -20.72
N LYS A 159 -8.08 1.95 -20.00
CA LYS A 159 -7.14 2.75 -19.17
C LYS A 159 -5.67 2.65 -19.60
N ASN A 160 -5.38 2.01 -20.74
CA ASN A 160 -4.05 1.95 -21.35
C ASN A 160 -3.87 3.03 -22.43
N SER A 161 -4.22 4.28 -22.11
CA SER A 161 -3.66 5.44 -22.79
C SER A 161 -2.56 6.02 -21.90
N PHE A 162 -1.44 5.32 -21.76
CA PHE A 162 -0.15 6.01 -21.65
C PHE A 162 0.17 6.61 -23.02
N SER A 163 -0.65 7.60 -23.39
CA SER A 163 -0.33 8.59 -24.40
C SER A 163 0.83 9.42 -23.83
N PHE A 164 2.07 9.06 -24.18
CA PHE A 164 3.15 10.05 -24.22
C PHE A 164 2.74 11.14 -25.22
N ARG A 165 1.92 12.11 -24.78
CA ARG A 165 1.73 13.38 -25.47
C ARG A 165 2.83 14.34 -25.00
N PHE A 166 4.06 14.09 -25.45
CA PHE A 166 4.97 15.20 -25.71
C PHE A 166 4.50 15.85 -27.02
N SER A 167 3.43 16.64 -26.95
CA SER A 167 3.15 17.62 -27.99
C SER A 167 3.88 18.90 -27.57
N ILE A 168 5.15 18.98 -27.96
CA ILE A 168 5.88 20.23 -28.10
C ILE A 168 4.97 21.19 -28.89
N LYS A 169 4.45 22.24 -28.26
CA LYS A 169 3.87 23.37 -28.96
C LYS A 169 5.02 24.15 -29.63
N ILE A 170 5.40 23.76 -30.85
CA ILE A 170 5.99 24.69 -31.79
C ILE A 170 4.83 25.55 -32.30
N LEU A 171 4.68 26.75 -31.73
CA LEU A 171 3.96 27.83 -32.40
C LEU A 171 4.92 28.43 -33.43
N LEU A 172 4.71 28.09 -34.70
CA LEU A 172 5.13 28.88 -35.84
C LEU A 172 3.90 29.08 -36.71
N THR A 173 3.23 30.21 -36.51
CA THR A 173 2.52 31.02 -37.51
C THR A 173 2.28 32.39 -36.90
#